data_AF-A0A844XGI2-F1
#
_entry.id   AF-A0A844XGI2-F1
#
_cell.length_a   1.000
_cell.length_b   1.000
_cell.length_c   1.000
_cell.angle_alpha   90.00
_cell.angle_beta   90.00
_cell.angle_gamma   90.00
#
_symmetry.space_group_name_H-M   'P 1'
#
loop_
_entity.id
_entity.type
_entity.pdbx_description
1 polymer ?
#
loop_
_entity_poly.entity_id
_entity_poly.type
_entity_poly.pdbx_seq_one_letter_code
_entity_poly.pdbx_strand_id
1 'polypeptide(L)' 'MVIFNRSANRTARYNGGWIVPAAVNLPVAGATVDAEARAAIGEIVEALKAAGILATE' A
#
# COMPACT_ATOMS: atom_id res chain seq x y z
N MET A 1 -12.90 10.77 8.30
CA MET A 1 -13.16 11.25 6.93
C MET A 1 -12.14 10.64 5.98
N VAL A 2 -12.57 10.16 4.82
CA VAL A 2 -11.69 9.72 3.73
C VAL A 2 -12.11 10.47 2.47
N ILE A 3 -11.14 11.01 1.73
CA ILE A 3 -11.37 11.63 0.43
C ILE A 3 -10.58 10.88 -0.63
N PHE A 4 -11.09 10.89 -1.86
CA PHE A 4 -10.36 10.41 -3.01
C PHE A 4 -9.75 11.60 -3.77
N ASN A 5 -8.43 11.66 -3.82
CA ASN A 5 -7.69 12.62 -4.61
C ASN A 5 -7.53 12.07 -6.04
N ARG A 6 -8.31 12.63 -6.97
CA ARG A 6 -8.32 12.21 -8.38
C ARG A 6 -7.01 12.51 -9.11
N SER A 7 -6.32 13.61 -8.80
CA SER A 7 -5.05 13.95 -9.48
C SER A 7 -3.92 13.01 -9.07
N ALA A 8 -3.97 12.51 -7.83
CA ALA A 8 -3.02 11.52 -7.32
C ALA A 8 -3.50 10.07 -7.47
N ASN A 9 -4.74 9.86 -7.95
CA ASN A 9 -5.43 8.57 -7.98
C ASN A 9 -5.37 7.79 -6.64
N ARG A 10 -5.51 8.49 -5.51
CA ARG A 10 -5.25 7.93 -4.17
C ARG A 10 -6.22 8.45 -3.12
N THR A 11 -6.40 7.68 -2.05
CA THR A 11 -7.19 8.07 -0.90
C THR A 11 -6.35 8.80 0.15
N ALA A 12 -6.93 9.83 0.77
CA ALA A 12 -6.36 10.53 1.93
C ALA A 12 -7.31 10.42 3.11
N ARG A 13 -6.76 10.15 4.29
CA ARG A 13 -7.52 10.05 5.55
C ARG A 13 -7.25 11.26 6.42
N TYR A 14 -8.30 11.84 6.99
CA TYR A 14 -8.16 12.90 7.97
C TYR A 14 -7.91 12.33 9.37
N ASN A 15 -6.81 12.74 10.00
CA ASN A 15 -6.46 12.46 11.40
C ASN A 15 -5.57 13.60 11.95
N GLY A 16 -6.17 14.67 12.48
CA GLY A 16 -5.44 15.90 12.87
C GLY A 16 -4.82 16.67 11.69
N GLY A 17 -4.97 16.16 10.48
CA GLY A 17 -4.43 16.63 9.21
C GLY A 17 -4.75 15.61 8.11
N TRP A 18 -4.51 15.96 6.84
CA TRP A 18 -4.64 15.01 5.73
C TRP A 18 -3.41 14.12 5.66
N ILE A 19 -3.61 12.82 5.82
CA ILE A 19 -2.57 11.80 5.74
C ILE A 19 -2.79 10.98 4.47
N VAL A 20 -1.73 10.85 3.67
CA VAL A 20 -1.67 9.94 2.53
C VAL A 20 -0.77 8.77 2.94
N PRO A 21 -1.23 7.51 2.80
CA PRO A 21 -0.40 6.34 3.09
C PRO A 21 0.82 6.31 2.17
N ALA A 22 2.01 6.10 2.75
CA ALA A 22 3.23 5.86 1.99
C ALA A 22 3.21 4.48 1.32
N ALA A 23 4.17 4.22 0.44
CA ALA A 23 4.35 2.89 -0.11
C ALA A 23 4.80 1.93 0.98
N VAL A 24 4.44 0.66 0.81
CA VAL A 24 4.86 -0.42 1.70
C VAL A 24 5.92 -1.24 0.97
N ASN A 25 7.09 -1.35 1.60
CA ASN A 25 8.15 -2.22 1.10
C ASN A 25 7.76 -3.69 1.28
N LEU A 26 8.09 -4.51 0.28
CA LEU A 26 7.90 -5.94 0.36
C LEU A 26 8.83 -6.57 1.40
N PRO A 27 8.42 -7.68 2.03
CA PRO A 27 9.23 -8.36 3.02
C PRO A 27 10.49 -8.98 2.38
N VAL A 28 11.66 -8.45 2.76
CA VAL A 28 12.98 -8.94 2.34
C VAL A 28 13.72 -9.74 3.42
N ALA A 29 13.35 -9.59 4.69
CA ALA A 29 14.01 -10.26 5.82
C ALA A 29 13.47 -11.69 6.09
N GLY A 30 14.02 -12.34 7.13
CA GLY A 30 13.59 -13.65 7.63
C GLY A 30 14.56 -14.79 7.26
N ALA A 31 14.94 -15.60 8.25
CA ALA A 31 15.82 -16.75 8.04
C ALA A 31 15.16 -17.88 7.23
N THR A 32 13.82 -17.95 7.25
CA THR A 32 13.03 -18.86 6.44
C THR A 32 12.32 -18.08 5.34
N VAL A 33 12.62 -18.43 4.10
CA VAL A 33 12.04 -17.82 2.90
C VAL A 33 10.95 -18.76 2.40
N ASP A 34 9.70 -18.45 2.73
CA ASP A 34 8.55 -19.04 2.04
C ASP A 34 8.25 -18.21 0.79
N ALA A 35 8.43 -18.83 -0.38
CA ALA A 35 8.27 -18.15 -1.66
C ALA A 35 6.80 -17.85 -2.00
N GLU A 36 5.89 -18.77 -1.65
CA GLU A 36 4.45 -18.62 -1.91
C GLU A 36 3.87 -17.50 -1.05
N ALA A 37 4.25 -17.44 0.23
CA ALA A 37 3.84 -16.37 1.12
C ALA A 37 4.34 -15.00 0.64
N ARG A 38 5.59 -14.91 0.15
CA ARG A 38 6.12 -13.63 -0.40
C ARG A 38 5.38 -13.21 -1.66
N ALA A 39 5.09 -14.16 -2.55
CA ALA A 39 4.30 -13.88 -3.75
C ALA A 39 2.90 -13.37 -3.39
N ALA A 40 2.20 -14.05 -2.47
CA ALA A 40 0.87 -13.65 -2.01
C ALA A 40 0.86 -12.25 -1.37
N ILE A 41 1.86 -11.93 -0.53
CA ILE A 41 2.00 -10.58 0.04
C ILE A 41 2.24 -9.55 -1.07
N GLY A 42 3.06 -9.88 -2.07
CA GLY A 42 3.28 -9.05 -3.25
C GLY A 42 1.99 -8.71 -3.98
N GLU A 43 1.17 -9.72 -4.27
CA GLU A 43 -0.12 -9.56 -4.97
C GLU A 43 -1.10 -8.69 -4.18
N ILE A 44 -1.15 -8.84 -2.84
CA ILE A 44 -1.98 -8.00 -1.97
C ILE A 44 -1.52 -6.54 -2.04
N VAL A 45 -0.21 -6.29 -1.97
CA VAL A 45 0.34 -4.93 -2.06
C VAL A 45 0.00 -4.28 -3.40
N GLU A 46 0.13 -5.02 -4.50
CA GLU A 46 -0.23 -4.52 -5.84
C GLU A 46 -1.74 -4.25 -5.98
N ALA A 47 -2.60 -5.12 -5.43
CA ALA A 47 -4.04 -4.88 -5.41
C ALA A 47 -4.41 -3.60 -4.64
N LEU A 48 -3.73 -3.33 -3.51
CA LEU A 48 -3.94 -2.12 -2.72
C LEU A 48 -3.43 -0.85 -3.43
N LYS A 49 -2.35 -0.94 -4.19
CA LYS A 49 -1.88 0.16 -5.05
C LYS A 49 -2.86 0.43 -6.18
N ALA A 50 -3.35 -0.60 -6.85
CA ALA A 50 -4.34 -0.48 -7.92
C ALA A 50 -5.65 0.15 -7.43
N ALA A 51 -6.05 -0.15 -6.19
CA ALA A 51 -7.21 0.46 -5.53
C ALA A 51 -6.98 1.92 -5.05
N GLY A 52 -5.77 2.47 -5.20
CA GLY A 52 -5.44 3.82 -4.72
C GLY A 52 -5.37 3.94 -3.19
N ILE A 53 -5.15 2.83 -2.49
CA ILE A 53 -5.03 2.79 -1.02
C ILE A 53 -3.57 3.01 -0.60
N LEU A 54 -2.63 2.33 -1.26
CA LEU A 54 -1.19 2.53 -1.05
C LEU A 54 -0.58 3.40 -2.15
N ALA A 55 0.54 4.05 -1.83
CA ALA A 55 1.34 4.71 -2.85
C ALA A 55 2.02 3.69 -3.78
N THR A 56 2.14 4.07 -5.05
CA THR A 56 2.74 3.30 -6.14
C THR A 56 4.28 3.37 -6.15
N GLU A 57 4.85 4.37 -5.47
CA GLU A 57 6.29 4.71 -5.44
C GLU A 57 6.84 4.63 -4.02
#